data_AF-A0A3D9AGM5-F1
#
_entry.id   AF-A0A3D9AGM5-F1
#
_cell.length_a   1.000
_cell.length_b   1.000
_cell.length_c   1.000
_cell.angle_alpha   90.00
_cell.angle_beta   90.00
_cell.angle_gamma   90.00
#
_symmetry.space_group_name_H-M   'P 1'
#
loop_
_entity.id
_entity.type
_entity.pdbx_description
1 polymer ?
#
loop_
_entity_poly.entity_id
_entity_poly.type
_entity_poly.pdbx_seq_one_letter_code
_entity_poly.pdbx_strand_id
1 'polypeptide(L)'
;MTQLYIFDICATRKFGCYGQYNQKLNEKNMGTIKNGFWKLSFILTPNEFRDFVKYCKELEIEFNDQRGEDIQEEYTKFYNSLISDKHPKKYLKQDSISYITINSFVCSLNVKDSIGFIISPANMVHWTHYREAVRIQGWAVQITLQKGVSVDKEDEKGKYFIYEDIQLHSPKSYPLYLQIISYIKNITKPLRFKIHNIDDVEEIKPPVRISEQVAIDLANSWIFKNYEFEMISYQKKINVKFS
;
A
#
# COMPACT_ATOMS: atom_id res chain seq x y z
N MET A 1 2.15 2.51 35.09
CA MET A 1 2.30 3.06 33.73
C MET A 1 3.05 2.02 32.94
N THR A 2 2.31 1.15 32.24
CA THR A 2 2.88 -0.03 31.59
C THR A 2 2.62 0.11 30.10
N GLN A 3 3.67 0.38 29.32
CA GLN A 3 3.65 0.33 27.86
C GLN A 3 3.43 -1.12 27.43
N LEU A 4 2.26 -1.44 26.88
CA LEU A 4 2.05 -2.69 26.16
C LEU A 4 2.66 -2.55 24.77
N TYR A 5 3.81 -3.21 24.57
CA TYR A 5 4.33 -3.52 23.25
C TYR A 5 3.47 -4.66 22.68
N ILE A 6 2.65 -4.38 21.67
CA ILE A 6 2.01 -5.45 20.87
C ILE A 6 2.71 -5.46 19.51
N PHE A 7 3.74 -6.30 19.42
CA PHE A 7 4.26 -6.80 18.15
C PHE A 7 3.74 -8.22 17.98
N ASP A 8 2.68 -8.40 17.20
CA ASP A 8 2.33 -9.70 16.64
C ASP A 8 2.58 -9.69 15.13
N ILE A 9 3.76 -10.17 14.77
CA ILE A 9 4.10 -10.58 13.41
C ILE A 9 3.33 -11.87 13.14
N CYS A 10 2.10 -11.76 12.66
CA CYS A 10 1.35 -12.93 12.18
C CYS A 10 1.62 -13.16 10.70
N ALA A 11 2.31 -14.27 10.43
CA ALA A 11 2.82 -14.69 9.15
C ALA A 11 1.75 -14.86 8.05
N THR A 12 2.17 -14.53 6.84
CA THR A 12 1.55 -14.85 5.54
C THR A 12 0.90 -16.24 5.46
N ARG A 13 -0.37 -16.31 5.03
CA ARG A 13 -0.91 -17.38 4.15
C ARG A 13 -2.28 -17.00 3.53
N LYS A 14 -2.25 -16.81 2.21
CA LYS A 14 -3.23 -17.14 1.13
C LYS A 14 -4.75 -16.80 1.26
N PHE A 15 -5.26 -16.24 0.14
CA PHE A 15 -6.68 -16.01 -0.29
C PHE A 15 -7.43 -14.89 0.45
N GLY A 16 -8.27 -14.05 -0.13
CA GLY A 16 -8.98 -13.99 -1.42
C GLY A 16 -10.34 -13.30 -1.16
N CYS A 17 -10.78 -12.44 -2.08
CA CYS A 17 -12.12 -11.84 -2.19
C CYS A 17 -12.48 -10.59 -1.34
N TYR A 18 -12.73 -9.50 -2.06
CA TYR A 18 -13.47 -8.31 -1.62
C TYR A 18 -14.98 -8.61 -1.64
N GLY A 19 -15.69 -8.22 -0.57
CA GLY A 19 -17.15 -8.21 -0.50
C GLY A 19 -17.64 -6.94 0.20
N GLN A 20 -18.63 -6.28 -0.40
CA GLN A 20 -19.25 -5.04 0.07
C GLN A 20 -20.04 -5.25 1.38
N TYR A 21 -20.06 -4.21 2.21
CA TYR A 21 -20.81 -4.12 3.47
C TYR A 21 -22.33 -4.06 3.26
N ASN A 22 -23.09 -4.64 4.18
CA ASN A 22 -24.36 -4.10 4.67
C ASN A 22 -24.51 -4.45 6.16
N GLN A 23 -24.59 -3.42 6.99
CA GLN A 23 -24.80 -3.52 8.45
C GLN A 23 -26.30 -3.63 8.73
N LYS A 24 -26.70 -4.65 9.50
CA LYS A 24 -27.86 -4.58 10.39
C LYS A 24 -27.32 -4.80 11.80
N LEU A 25 -27.22 -3.72 12.56
CA LEU A 25 -26.99 -3.76 14.01
C LEU A 25 -28.29 -4.20 14.67
N ASN A 26 -28.37 -5.48 15.04
CA ASN A 26 -29.29 -5.96 16.05
C ASN A 26 -28.46 -6.28 17.30
N GLU A 27 -28.90 -5.75 18.43
CA GLU A 27 -28.39 -6.02 19.76
C GLU A 27 -28.37 -7.53 20.05
N LYS A 28 -27.36 -7.99 20.83
CA LYS A 28 -27.06 -9.38 21.18
C LYS A 28 -26.57 -10.27 20.02
N ASN A 29 -25.33 -10.05 19.59
CA ASN A 29 -24.37 -11.09 19.24
C ASN A 29 -22.99 -10.43 19.18
N MET A 30 -22.05 -10.81 20.06
CA MET A 30 -20.64 -10.45 19.91
C MET A 30 -20.12 -11.12 18.62
N GLY A 31 -20.31 -10.46 17.49
CA GLY A 31 -19.86 -10.92 16.20
C GLY A 31 -18.33 -10.88 16.16
N THR A 32 -17.71 -12.04 15.99
CA THR A 32 -16.28 -12.18 15.70
C THR A 32 -15.93 -11.36 14.46
N ILE A 33 -15.19 -10.25 14.63
CA ILE A 33 -14.67 -9.48 13.51
C ILE A 33 -13.55 -10.29 12.88
N LYS A 34 -13.60 -10.48 11.55
CA LYS A 34 -12.49 -11.08 10.82
C LYS A 34 -11.27 -10.16 10.93
N ASN A 35 -10.14 -10.73 11.37
CA ASN A 35 -8.85 -10.06 11.33
C ASN A 35 -8.60 -9.50 9.91
N GLY A 36 -8.22 -8.22 9.83
CA GLY A 36 -7.99 -7.54 8.56
C GLY A 36 -7.58 -6.09 8.76
N PHE A 37 -7.23 -5.44 7.66
CA PHE A 37 -6.74 -4.06 7.65
C PHE A 37 -7.58 -3.22 6.68
N TRP A 38 -7.90 -1.99 7.06
CA TRP A 38 -8.13 -0.95 6.07
C TRP A 38 -6.78 -0.57 5.46
N LYS A 39 -6.74 -0.38 4.14
CA LYS A 39 -5.50 -0.14 3.42
C LYS A 39 -5.69 0.77 2.21
N LEU A 40 -4.73 1.67 2.00
CA LEU A 40 -4.64 2.48 0.79
C LEU A 40 -3.20 2.46 0.29
N SER A 41 -3.00 2.04 -0.96
CA SER A 41 -1.69 2.09 -1.59
C SER A 41 -1.57 3.25 -2.55
N PHE A 42 -0.40 3.88 -2.55
CA PHE A 42 -0.14 5.05 -3.36
C PHE A 42 1.35 5.19 -3.72
N ILE A 43 1.59 6.05 -4.70
CA ILE A 43 2.92 6.54 -5.07
C ILE A 43 2.77 8.04 -5.30
N LEU A 44 3.57 8.81 -4.57
CA LEU A 44 3.72 10.26 -4.65
C LEU A 44 5.14 10.60 -5.10
N THR A 45 5.34 11.78 -5.70
CA THR A 45 6.70 12.32 -5.86
C THR A 45 7.33 12.59 -4.48
N PRO A 46 8.66 12.73 -4.38
CA PRO A 46 9.31 13.07 -3.12
C PRO A 46 8.78 14.37 -2.48
N ASN A 47 8.43 15.37 -3.30
CA ASN A 47 7.87 16.63 -2.80
C ASN A 47 6.44 16.45 -2.27
N GLU A 48 5.58 15.77 -3.02
CA GLU A 48 4.21 15.46 -2.56
C GLU A 48 4.22 14.57 -1.30
N PHE A 49 5.17 13.65 -1.19
CA PHE A 49 5.33 12.85 0.02
C PHE A 49 5.80 13.69 1.22
N ARG A 50 6.66 14.68 0.99
CA ARG A 50 7.08 15.64 2.03
C ARG A 50 5.88 16.43 2.55
N ASP A 51 5.02 16.90 1.65
CA ASP A 51 3.80 17.62 2.00
C ASP A 51 2.83 16.71 2.76
N PHE A 52 2.73 15.44 2.36
CA PHE A 52 1.98 14.43 3.10
C PHE A 52 2.53 14.20 4.52
N VAL A 53 3.86 14.08 4.69
CA VAL A 53 4.49 13.95 6.01
C VAL A 53 4.22 15.18 6.87
N LYS A 54 4.28 16.39 6.29
CA LYS A 54 3.94 17.63 6.98
C LYS A 54 2.48 17.64 7.44
N TYR A 55 1.55 17.27 6.55
CA TYR A 55 0.13 17.16 6.87
C TYR A 55 -0.12 16.16 8.02
N CYS A 56 0.55 15.01 8.01
CA CYS A 56 0.48 14.06 9.12
C CYS A 56 1.01 14.64 10.44
N LYS A 57 2.09 15.42 10.42
CA LYS A 57 2.60 16.10 11.63
C LYS A 57 1.61 17.12 12.18
N GLU A 58 0.89 17.85 11.33
CA GLU A 58 -0.19 18.77 11.72
C GLU A 58 -1.36 18.05 12.40
N LEU A 59 -1.52 16.75 12.14
CA LEU A 59 -2.48 15.85 12.78
C LEU A 59 -1.90 15.13 14.02
N GLU A 60 -0.76 15.57 14.54
CA GLU A 60 -0.05 14.95 15.68
C GLU A 60 0.36 13.48 15.41
N ILE A 61 0.66 13.16 14.16
CA ILE A 61 1.16 11.85 13.74
C ILE A 61 2.68 11.89 13.61
N GLU A 62 3.36 11.04 14.36
CA GLU A 62 4.80 10.87 14.32
C GLU A 62 5.18 9.64 13.50
N PHE A 63 6.18 9.79 12.64
CA PHE A 63 6.74 8.70 11.85
C PHE A 63 7.91 8.12 12.61
N ASN A 64 7.89 6.80 12.83
CA ASN A 64 8.95 6.08 13.51
C ASN A 64 9.43 4.95 12.59
N ASP A 65 10.59 5.16 11.96
CA ASP A 65 11.33 4.05 11.34
C ASP A 65 12.10 3.33 12.45
N GLN A 66 11.94 2.00 12.53
CA GLN A 66 12.61 1.17 13.54
C GLN A 66 14.15 1.25 13.46
N ARG A 67 14.70 1.68 12.33
CA ARG A 67 16.13 1.89 12.11
C ARG A 67 16.61 3.30 12.47
N GLY A 68 15.69 4.20 12.84
CA GLY A 68 16.00 5.60 13.13
C GLY A 68 16.38 6.44 11.90
N GLU A 69 16.04 5.95 10.70
CA GLU A 69 16.34 6.62 9.43
C GLU A 69 15.33 7.73 9.13
N ASP A 70 15.74 8.74 8.36
CA ASP A 70 14.85 9.80 7.91
C ASP A 70 13.85 9.27 6.87
N ILE A 71 12.56 9.36 7.19
CA ILE A 71 11.48 8.83 6.36
C ILE A 71 11.43 9.46 4.95
N GLN A 72 11.81 10.73 4.82
CA GLN A 72 11.85 11.43 3.55
C GLN A 72 13.00 10.90 2.69
N GLU A 73 14.16 10.62 3.29
CA GLU A 73 15.28 10.00 2.59
C GLU A 73 14.95 8.59 2.11
N GLU A 74 14.38 7.76 2.98
CA GLU A 74 13.97 6.39 2.64
C GLU A 74 12.92 6.36 1.53
N TYR A 75 11.92 7.24 1.62
CA TYR A 75 10.94 7.38 0.55
C TYR A 75 11.56 7.83 -0.77
N THR A 76 12.52 8.75 -0.72
CA THR A 76 13.23 9.22 -1.92
C THR A 76 14.06 8.11 -2.56
N LYS A 77 14.71 7.25 -1.77
CA LYS A 77 15.41 6.05 -2.27
C LYS A 77 14.45 5.07 -2.94
N PHE A 78 13.30 4.81 -2.33
CA PHE A 78 12.22 4.00 -2.92
C PHE A 78 11.77 4.60 -4.27
N TYR A 79 11.46 5.90 -4.29
CA TYR A 79 11.00 6.60 -5.50
C TYR A 79 12.01 6.51 -6.63
N ASN A 80 13.28 6.82 -6.35
CA ASN A 80 14.35 6.78 -7.34
C ASN A 80 14.59 5.37 -7.88
N SER A 81 14.45 4.33 -7.04
CA SER A 81 14.51 2.93 -7.48
C SER A 81 13.38 2.59 -8.45
N LEU A 82 12.20 3.17 -8.26
CA LEU A 82 11.01 2.91 -9.08
C LEU A 82 11.09 3.62 -10.43
N ILE A 83 11.53 4.89 -10.45
CA ILE A 83 11.52 5.74 -11.65
C ILE A 83 12.85 5.78 -12.41
N SER A 84 13.86 5.01 -11.96
CA SER A 84 15.17 4.98 -12.64
C SER A 84 15.02 4.65 -14.13
N ASP A 85 15.94 5.17 -14.94
CA ASP A 85 16.15 4.75 -16.32
C ASP A 85 16.96 3.44 -16.41
N LYS A 86 17.62 3.05 -15.32
CA LYS A 86 18.45 1.85 -15.24
C LYS A 86 17.67 0.69 -14.65
N HIS A 87 17.71 -0.41 -15.38
CA HIS A 87 17.23 -1.70 -14.92
C HIS A 87 17.90 -2.12 -13.60
N PRO A 88 17.15 -2.60 -12.59
CA PRO A 88 17.72 -3.08 -11.35
C PRO A 88 18.65 -4.27 -11.64
N LYS A 89 19.74 -4.39 -10.90
CA LYS A 89 20.72 -5.46 -11.13
C LYS A 89 20.26 -6.84 -10.64
N LYS A 90 19.16 -6.91 -9.87
CA LYS A 90 18.71 -8.16 -9.21
C LYS A 90 17.38 -8.63 -9.80
N TYR A 91 17.48 -9.66 -10.63
CA TYR A 91 16.38 -10.49 -11.09
C TYR A 91 16.48 -11.83 -10.38
N LEU A 92 15.41 -12.24 -9.71
CA LEU A 92 15.29 -13.62 -9.27
C LEU A 92 14.39 -14.34 -10.27
N LYS A 93 14.96 -15.27 -11.03
CA LYS A 93 14.18 -16.19 -11.86
C LYS A 93 13.94 -17.45 -11.04
N GLN A 94 12.67 -17.75 -10.79
CA GLN A 94 12.24 -18.99 -10.17
C GLN A 94 11.31 -19.69 -11.17
N ASP A 95 11.77 -20.81 -11.72
CA ASP A 95 11.10 -21.53 -12.80
C ASP A 95 10.85 -20.61 -14.03
N SER A 96 9.60 -20.50 -14.46
CA SER A 96 9.13 -19.64 -15.55
C SER A 96 8.70 -18.24 -15.11
N ILE A 97 9.02 -17.84 -13.86
CA ILE A 97 8.59 -16.56 -13.28
C ILE A 97 9.80 -15.68 -12.96
N SER A 98 9.80 -14.47 -13.51
CA SER A 98 10.76 -13.41 -13.24
C SER A 98 10.23 -12.51 -12.11
N TYR A 99 10.99 -12.38 -11.02
CA TYR A 99 10.67 -11.53 -9.88
C TYR A 99 11.55 -10.29 -9.85
N ILE A 100 10.90 -9.13 -9.71
CA ILE A 100 11.50 -7.82 -9.50
C ILE A 100 11.11 -7.37 -8.10
N THR A 101 12.10 -7.02 -7.30
CA THR A 101 11.89 -6.42 -5.97
C THR A 101 12.38 -4.98 -5.99
N ILE A 102 11.47 -4.06 -5.71
CA ILE A 102 11.80 -2.63 -5.55
C ILE A 102 12.31 -2.41 -4.12
N ASN A 103 13.36 -1.60 -3.97
CA ASN A 103 13.85 -1.19 -2.65
C ASN A 103 12.71 -0.53 -1.88
N SER A 104 12.49 -0.97 -0.65
CA SER A 104 11.34 -0.54 0.14
C SER A 104 11.68 -0.37 1.61
N PHE A 105 10.79 0.30 2.35
CA PHE A 105 10.96 0.62 3.76
C PHE A 105 9.65 0.42 4.52
N VAL A 106 9.74 0.14 5.83
CA VAL A 106 8.58 0.03 6.72
C VAL A 106 8.71 1.10 7.79
N CYS A 107 7.63 1.83 8.05
CA CYS A 107 7.57 2.90 9.05
C CYS A 107 6.27 2.78 9.84
N SER A 108 6.35 2.81 11.18
CA SER A 108 5.16 2.94 12.01
C SER A 108 4.76 4.40 12.14
N LEU A 109 3.46 4.64 12.17
CA LEU A 109 2.84 5.94 12.38
C LEU A 109 2.26 5.93 13.78
N ASN A 110 2.95 6.61 14.69
CA ASN A 110 2.54 6.76 16.07
C ASN A 110 1.59 7.94 16.17
N VAL A 111 0.44 7.72 16.79
CA VAL A 111 -0.53 8.78 17.07
C VAL A 111 -0.80 8.75 18.55
N LYS A 112 -0.78 9.93 19.17
CA LYS A 112 -1.05 10.07 20.61
C LYS A 112 -2.38 9.42 20.96
N ASP A 113 -2.36 8.53 21.95
CA ASP A 113 -3.53 7.81 22.48
C ASP A 113 -4.31 6.98 21.44
N SER A 114 -3.65 6.53 20.36
CA SER A 114 -4.30 5.70 19.34
C SER A 114 -3.39 4.57 18.83
N ILE A 115 -3.99 3.49 18.33
CA ILE A 115 -3.20 2.37 17.81
C ILE A 115 -2.65 2.73 16.43
N GLY A 116 -1.33 2.54 16.29
CA GLY A 116 -0.54 3.04 15.20
C GLY A 116 -0.86 2.44 13.84
N PHE A 117 -0.64 3.25 12.81
CA PHE A 117 -0.74 2.86 11.41
C PHE A 117 0.63 2.36 10.93
N ILE A 118 0.67 1.68 9.79
CA ILE A 118 1.94 1.26 9.19
C ILE A 118 1.99 1.76 7.75
N ILE A 119 3.13 2.33 7.36
CA ILE A 119 3.55 2.46 5.97
C ILE A 119 4.45 1.28 5.66
N SER A 120 4.06 0.46 4.69
CA SER A 120 4.87 -0.68 4.24
C SER A 120 4.85 -0.81 2.72
N PRO A 121 5.86 -1.45 2.11
CA PRO A 121 5.76 -1.86 0.72
C PRO A 121 4.57 -2.80 0.56
N ALA A 122 3.77 -2.53 -0.46
CA ALA A 122 2.66 -3.40 -0.77
C ALA A 122 2.50 -3.59 -2.27
N ASN A 123 1.62 -4.54 -2.55
CA ASN A 123 1.15 -4.93 -3.87
C ASN A 123 2.19 -5.68 -4.68
N MET A 124 1.69 -6.77 -5.25
CA MET A 124 2.36 -7.49 -6.31
C MET A 124 1.54 -7.23 -7.56
N VAL A 125 2.19 -6.78 -8.63
CA VAL A 125 1.59 -6.82 -9.96
C VAL A 125 2.20 -7.98 -10.69
N HIS A 126 1.34 -8.76 -11.36
CA HIS A 126 1.75 -9.86 -12.18
C HIS A 126 1.19 -9.69 -13.59
N TRP A 127 1.98 -10.03 -14.58
CA TRP A 127 1.55 -10.07 -15.98
C TRP A 127 2.40 -11.07 -16.75
N THR A 128 2.02 -11.33 -17.99
CA THR A 128 2.79 -12.16 -18.92
C THR A 128 3.50 -11.25 -19.91
N HIS A 129 4.77 -11.53 -20.21
CA HIS A 129 5.58 -10.80 -21.17
C HIS A 129 6.35 -11.79 -22.05
N TYR A 130 6.06 -11.83 -23.35
CA TYR A 130 6.66 -12.76 -24.33
C TYR A 130 6.85 -14.21 -23.82
N ARG A 131 5.83 -14.76 -23.13
CA ARG A 131 5.75 -16.10 -22.50
C ARG A 131 6.41 -16.27 -21.13
N GLU A 132 6.98 -15.22 -20.55
CA GLU A 132 7.44 -15.22 -19.16
C GLU A 132 6.39 -14.59 -18.25
N ALA A 133 6.14 -15.17 -17.09
CA ALA A 133 5.37 -14.50 -16.05
C ALA A 133 6.29 -13.55 -15.29
N VAL A 134 5.92 -12.28 -15.17
CA VAL A 134 6.70 -11.28 -14.44
C VAL A 134 5.92 -10.84 -13.22
N ARG A 135 6.62 -10.67 -12.09
CA ARG A 135 6.06 -10.18 -10.84
C ARG A 135 6.91 -9.04 -10.31
N ILE A 136 6.31 -7.88 -10.07
CA ILE A 136 6.95 -6.80 -9.32
C ILE A 136 6.37 -6.77 -7.91
N GLN A 137 7.23 -6.80 -6.90
CA GLN A 137 6.88 -6.65 -5.50
C GLN A 137 7.36 -5.32 -4.92
N GLY A 138 6.56 -4.75 -4.02
CA GLY A 138 6.94 -3.57 -3.24
C GLY A 138 7.03 -2.27 -4.03
N TRP A 139 6.38 -2.21 -5.20
CA TRP A 139 6.43 -1.06 -6.11
C TRP A 139 5.58 0.15 -5.69
N ALA A 140 4.85 0.04 -4.58
CA ALA A 140 4.06 1.11 -3.99
C ALA A 140 4.13 1.04 -2.46
N VAL A 141 3.94 2.18 -1.81
CA VAL A 141 3.76 2.25 -0.36
C VAL A 141 2.29 2.08 0.00
N GLN A 142 2.00 1.58 1.20
CA GLN A 142 0.65 1.36 1.69
C GLN A 142 0.51 1.81 3.14
N ILE A 143 -0.49 2.65 3.40
CA ILE A 143 -0.94 2.93 4.78
C ILE A 143 -1.97 1.88 5.17
N THR A 144 -1.76 1.23 6.30
CA THR A 144 -2.68 0.26 6.90
C THR A 144 -3.16 0.69 8.28
N LEU A 145 -4.42 0.37 8.59
CA LEU A 145 -4.99 0.43 9.93
C LEU A 145 -5.67 -0.91 10.22
N GLN A 146 -5.34 -1.54 11.34
CA GLN A 146 -5.97 -2.79 11.76
C GLN A 146 -7.46 -2.59 12.07
N LYS A 147 -8.31 -3.55 11.71
CA LYS A 147 -9.76 -3.50 11.95
C LYS A 147 -10.18 -4.05 13.30
N GLY A 148 -9.35 -4.89 13.91
CA GLY A 148 -9.66 -5.49 15.20
C GLY A 148 -8.41 -5.71 16.04
N VAL A 149 -8.65 -5.81 17.34
CA VAL A 149 -7.64 -6.10 18.36
C VAL A 149 -7.92 -7.50 18.89
N SER A 150 -6.89 -8.34 18.96
CA SER A 150 -7.02 -9.63 19.62
C SER A 150 -7.24 -9.39 21.11
N VAL A 151 -8.31 -9.97 21.67
CA VAL A 151 -8.45 -10.04 23.12
C VAL A 151 -7.86 -11.35 23.61
N ASP A 152 -7.30 -11.36 24.82
CA ASP A 152 -6.73 -12.55 25.49
C ASP A 152 -7.83 -13.54 25.91
N LYS A 153 -8.62 -13.96 24.93
CA LYS A 153 -9.75 -14.86 25.10
C LYS A 153 -9.88 -15.70 23.84
N GLU A 154 -9.74 -17.01 24.01
CA GLU A 154 -10.09 -17.96 22.98
C GLU A 154 -11.60 -18.11 22.90
N ASP A 155 -12.10 -18.52 21.73
CA ASP A 155 -13.50 -18.91 21.57
C ASP A 155 -13.87 -20.05 22.54
N GLU A 156 -15.17 -20.31 22.70
CA GLU A 156 -15.67 -21.34 23.63
C GLU A 156 -15.14 -22.75 23.33
N LYS A 157 -14.45 -22.94 22.20
CA LYS A 157 -13.85 -24.20 21.75
C LYS A 157 -12.32 -24.21 21.87
N GLY A 158 -11.70 -23.15 22.40
CA GLY A 158 -10.25 -23.04 22.57
C GLY A 158 -9.46 -23.06 21.27
N LYS A 159 -10.07 -22.64 20.14
CA LYS A 159 -9.53 -22.86 18.79
C LYS A 159 -9.09 -21.58 18.09
N TYR A 160 -9.72 -20.46 18.41
CA TYR A 160 -9.45 -19.17 17.77
C TYR A 160 -9.45 -18.04 18.78
N PHE A 161 -8.57 -17.05 18.57
CA PHE A 161 -8.64 -15.78 19.30
C PHE A 161 -9.89 -15.00 18.91
N ILE A 162 -10.52 -14.38 19.91
CA ILE A 162 -11.62 -13.44 19.70
C ILE A 162 -11.01 -12.07 19.36
N TYR A 163 -11.59 -11.40 18.37
CA TYR A 163 -11.21 -10.05 17.97
C TYR A 163 -12.35 -9.08 18.24
N GLU A 164 -12.03 -7.96 18.86
CA GLU A 164 -12.94 -6.82 19.07
C GLU A 164 -12.67 -5.72 18.05
N ASP A 165 -13.66 -4.89 17.75
CA ASP A 165 -13.51 -3.78 16.79
C ASP A 165 -12.47 -2.81 17.34
N ILE A 166 -11.49 -2.44 16.52
CA ILE A 166 -10.49 -1.44 16.89
C ILE A 166 -11.13 -0.13 17.34
N GLN A 167 -12.32 0.22 16.83
CA GLN A 167 -13.03 1.44 17.21
C GLN A 167 -13.56 1.39 18.65
N LEU A 168 -13.68 0.22 19.27
CA LEU A 168 -14.00 0.11 20.70
C LEU A 168 -12.79 0.48 21.58
N HIS A 169 -11.58 0.15 21.14
CA HIS A 169 -10.35 0.42 21.87
C HIS A 169 -9.69 1.74 21.48
N SER A 170 -9.89 2.18 20.24
CA SER A 170 -9.34 3.40 19.66
C SER A 170 -10.34 4.08 18.71
N PRO A 171 -11.41 4.70 19.26
CA PRO A 171 -12.49 5.30 18.47
C PRO A 171 -12.01 6.38 17.49
N LYS A 172 -10.88 7.03 17.78
CA LYS A 172 -10.32 8.10 16.96
C LYS A 172 -9.52 7.59 15.75
N SER A 173 -9.04 6.34 15.76
CA SER A 173 -8.13 5.84 14.70
C SER A 173 -8.80 5.74 13.34
N TYR A 174 -10.06 5.27 13.26
CA TYR A 174 -10.74 5.14 11.96
C TYR A 174 -11.14 6.49 11.34
N PRO A 175 -11.70 7.47 12.08
CA PRO A 175 -11.87 8.82 11.55
C PRO A 175 -10.56 9.46 11.09
N LEU A 176 -9.48 9.28 11.85
CA LEU A 176 -8.16 9.79 11.46
C LEU A 176 -7.64 9.11 10.18
N TYR A 177 -7.81 7.78 10.06
CA TYR A 177 -7.53 7.04 8.84
C TYR A 177 -8.23 7.66 7.63
N LEU A 178 -9.53 7.95 7.76
CA LEU A 178 -10.33 8.55 6.70
C LEU A 178 -9.80 9.92 6.27
N GLN A 179 -9.35 10.76 7.22
CA GLN A 179 -8.75 12.07 6.93
C GLN A 179 -7.44 11.92 6.13
N ILE A 180 -6.53 11.06 6.59
CA ILE A 180 -5.24 10.79 5.93
C ILE A 180 -5.45 10.27 4.50
N ILE A 181 -6.32 9.27 4.31
CA ILE A 181 -6.56 8.73 2.97
C ILE A 181 -7.30 9.72 2.07
N SER A 182 -8.07 10.65 2.63
CA SER A 182 -8.76 11.69 1.87
C SER A 182 -7.74 12.66 1.27
N TYR A 183 -6.74 13.09 2.04
CA TYR A 183 -5.62 13.89 1.53
C TYR A 183 -4.97 13.23 0.31
N ILE A 184 -4.61 11.95 0.42
CA ILE A 184 -3.99 11.20 -0.69
C ILE A 184 -4.93 11.10 -1.88
N LYS A 185 -6.22 10.78 -1.65
CA LYS A 185 -7.21 10.67 -2.72
C LYS A 185 -7.42 11.97 -3.49
N ASN A 186 -7.29 13.12 -2.83
CA ASN A 186 -7.46 14.44 -3.46
C ASN A 186 -6.35 14.78 -4.45
N ILE A 187 -5.12 14.30 -4.22
CA ILE A 187 -3.96 14.57 -5.07
C ILE A 187 -3.59 13.42 -6.02
N THR A 188 -4.34 12.31 -6.00
CA THR A 188 -4.02 11.10 -6.78
C THR A 188 -5.22 10.53 -7.53
N LYS A 189 -4.96 9.67 -8.52
CA LYS A 189 -5.96 8.86 -9.24
C LYS A 189 -5.54 7.39 -9.24
N PRO A 190 -6.47 6.43 -9.40
CA PRO A 190 -6.11 5.02 -9.58
C PRO A 190 -5.14 4.85 -10.75
N LEU A 191 -4.10 4.03 -10.56
CA LEU A 191 -3.14 3.66 -11.58
C LEU A 191 -3.75 2.64 -12.54
N ARG A 192 -3.67 2.95 -13.84
CA ARG A 192 -4.16 2.15 -14.95
C ARG A 192 -3.12 2.23 -16.05
N PHE A 193 -2.77 1.09 -16.60
CA PHE A 193 -1.88 0.99 -17.75
C PHE A 193 -2.24 -0.24 -18.57
N LYS A 194 -1.85 -0.25 -19.84
CA LYS A 194 -2.01 -1.41 -20.70
C LYS A 194 -0.71 -2.18 -20.81
N ILE A 195 -0.85 -3.48 -21.03
CA ILE A 195 0.23 -4.37 -21.41
C ILE A 195 -0.07 -4.91 -22.80
N HIS A 196 0.97 -5.08 -23.61
CA HIS A 196 0.88 -5.72 -24.92
C HIS A 196 1.30 -7.19 -24.77
N ASN A 197 0.34 -8.09 -24.96
CA ASN A 197 0.60 -9.52 -25.11
C ASN A 197 0.74 -9.85 -26.61
N ILE A 198 1.13 -11.09 -26.92
CA ILE A 198 1.39 -11.54 -28.30
C ILE A 198 0.16 -11.31 -29.21
N ASP A 199 -1.04 -11.55 -28.68
CA ASP A 199 -2.29 -11.52 -29.46
C ASP A 199 -3.34 -10.52 -28.91
N ASP A 200 -3.05 -9.81 -27.82
CA ASP A 200 -4.05 -8.96 -27.15
C ASP A 200 -3.42 -7.79 -26.38
N VAL A 201 -4.23 -6.78 -26.07
CA VAL A 201 -3.87 -5.65 -25.22
C VAL A 201 -4.77 -5.66 -23.98
N GLU A 202 -4.17 -5.87 -22.81
CA GLU A 202 -4.91 -5.96 -21.55
C GLU A 202 -4.71 -4.71 -20.69
N GLU A 203 -5.78 -4.18 -20.11
CA GLU A 203 -5.70 -3.12 -19.09
C GLU A 203 -5.45 -3.71 -17.70
N ILE A 204 -4.35 -3.31 -17.06
CA ILE A 204 -3.99 -3.70 -15.71
C ILE A 204 -4.45 -2.64 -14.70
N LYS A 205 -5.16 -3.11 -13.65
CA LYS A 205 -5.86 -2.28 -12.67
C LYS A 205 -5.33 -2.50 -11.25
N PRO A 206 -4.06 -2.18 -10.96
CA PRO A 206 -3.53 -2.36 -9.63
C PRO A 206 -4.30 -1.50 -8.61
N PRO A 207 -4.41 -1.96 -7.35
CA PRO A 207 -5.04 -1.20 -6.27
C PRO A 207 -4.11 -0.10 -5.72
N VAL A 208 -3.47 0.65 -6.61
CA VAL A 208 -2.49 1.72 -6.32
C VAL A 208 -3.02 3.03 -6.87
N ARG A 209 -2.82 4.12 -6.14
CA ARG A 209 -3.09 5.48 -6.61
C ARG A 209 -1.79 6.23 -6.92
N ILE A 210 -1.80 7.07 -7.94
CA ILE A 210 -0.63 7.86 -8.34
C ILE A 210 -1.01 9.32 -8.56
N SER A 211 -0.10 10.22 -8.24
CA SER A 211 -0.22 11.62 -8.66
C SER A 211 0.09 11.77 -10.15
N GLU A 212 -0.17 12.96 -10.68
CA GLU A 212 0.04 13.24 -12.10
C GLU A 212 1.51 13.16 -12.51
N GLN A 213 2.41 13.76 -11.72
CA GLN A 213 3.83 13.74 -12.04
C GLN A 213 4.42 12.32 -11.93
N VAL A 214 3.93 11.51 -10.99
CA VAL A 214 4.29 10.09 -10.91
C VAL A 214 3.87 9.33 -12.17
N ALA A 215 2.73 9.65 -12.78
CA ALA A 215 2.31 9.01 -14.02
C ALA A 215 3.31 9.27 -15.15
N ILE A 216 3.80 10.50 -15.24
CA ILE A 216 4.82 10.91 -16.23
C ILE A 216 6.15 10.21 -15.95
N ASP A 217 6.60 10.21 -14.70
CA ASP A 217 7.89 9.62 -14.33
C ASP A 217 7.87 8.09 -14.52
N LEU A 218 6.77 7.42 -14.15
CA LEU A 218 6.58 5.99 -14.39
C LEU A 218 6.56 5.66 -15.88
N ALA A 219 5.84 6.40 -16.72
CA ALA A 219 5.81 6.17 -18.17
C ALA A 219 7.21 6.26 -18.80
N ASN A 220 8.12 7.02 -18.20
CA ASN A 220 9.51 7.16 -18.65
C ASN A 220 10.50 6.22 -17.94
N SER A 221 10.06 5.47 -16.95
CA SER A 221 10.90 4.56 -16.16
C SER A 221 11.34 3.33 -16.97
N TRP A 222 12.40 2.67 -16.49
CA TRP A 222 12.87 1.41 -17.04
C TRP A 222 11.77 0.33 -17.08
N ILE A 223 10.85 0.30 -16.09
CA ILE A 223 9.79 -0.72 -16.01
C ILE A 223 8.85 -0.58 -17.20
N PHE A 224 8.33 0.64 -17.41
CA PHE A 224 7.38 0.89 -18.50
C PHE A 224 8.03 0.72 -19.86
N LYS A 225 9.28 1.15 -20.02
CA LYS A 225 10.03 0.99 -21.27
C LYS A 225 10.32 -0.48 -21.58
N ASN A 226 10.83 -1.24 -20.62
CA ASN A 226 11.24 -2.63 -20.84
C ASN A 226 10.06 -3.56 -21.06
N TYR A 227 8.93 -3.29 -20.42
CA TYR A 227 7.73 -4.11 -20.53
C TYR A 227 6.66 -3.51 -21.44
N GLU A 228 7.00 -2.45 -22.18
CA GLU A 228 6.15 -1.80 -23.16
C GLU A 228 4.78 -1.40 -22.58
N PHE A 229 4.77 -0.90 -21.34
CA PHE A 229 3.53 -0.49 -20.69
C PHE A 229 3.04 0.85 -21.22
N GLU A 230 1.76 0.94 -21.57
CA GLU A 230 1.11 2.19 -21.97
C GLU A 230 0.37 2.80 -20.77
N MET A 231 0.81 3.96 -20.29
CA MET A 231 0.13 4.66 -19.19
C MET A 231 -1.24 5.19 -19.63
N ILE A 232 -2.32 4.74 -18.97
CA ILE A 232 -3.68 5.26 -19.18
C ILE A 232 -4.00 6.39 -18.19
N SER A 233 -3.56 6.25 -16.95
CA SER A 233 -3.79 7.29 -15.94
C SER A 233 -3.14 8.60 -16.37
N TYR A 234 -3.93 9.67 -16.45
CA TYR A 234 -3.49 11.01 -16.88
C TYR A 234 -3.07 11.16 -18.37
N GLN A 235 -3.42 10.20 -19.25
CA GLN A 235 -3.00 10.16 -20.66
C GLN A 235 -3.15 11.49 -21.45
N LYS A 236 -4.26 12.24 -21.27
CA LYS A 236 -4.47 13.54 -21.95
C LYS A 236 -3.39 14.58 -21.65
N LYS A 237 -2.75 14.52 -20.49
CA LYS A 237 -1.74 15.49 -20.05
C LYS A 237 -0.31 15.05 -20.33
N ILE A 238 -0.09 13.75 -20.48
CA ILE A 238 1.22 13.19 -20.84
C ILE A 238 1.60 13.62 -22.26
N ASN A 239 0.66 13.54 -23.21
CA ASN A 239 0.92 13.90 -24.62
C ASN A 239 1.23 15.39 -24.85
N VAL A 240 0.86 16.28 -23.91
CA VAL A 240 1.11 17.73 -24.02
C VAL A 240 2.55 18.10 -23.66
N LYS A 241 3.29 17.26 -22.91
CA LYS A 241 4.70 17.53 -22.59
C LYS A 241 5.68 17.02 -23.65
N PHE A 242 5.22 16.23 -24.62
CA PHE A 242 6.04 15.64 -25.68
C PHE A 242 5.73 16.22 -27.08
N SER A 243 4.89 17.25 -27.15
CA SER A 243 4.63 18.06 -28.35
C SER A 243 5.26 19.44 -28.20
#